data_AF-A0A920GG10-F1
#
_entry.id   AF-A0A920GG10-F1
#
_cell.length_a   1.000
_cell.length_b   1.000
_cell.length_c   1.000
_cell.angle_alpha   90.00
_cell.angle_beta   90.00
_cell.angle_gamma   90.00
#
_symmetry.space_group_name_H-M   'P 1'
#
loop_
_entity.id
_entity.type
_entity.pdbx_description
1 polymer ?
#
loop_
_entity_poly.entity_id
_entity_poly.type
_entity_poly.pdbx_seq_one_letter_code
_entity_poly.pdbx_strand_id
1 'polypeptide(L)'
;MLELPAIILVFVSIFGFLNHKYLKLPLTVGLVLIALISGLGVLLIEAVVPSLQMSETIKNWLDEIDFNRTLMNGMLSFLLFAGALHVDLNNLMKAKLHVSILATFGVILSTFINGTCFYYLTQLFGFNIEYIYCLIFGVIVTPTDPVAVLGLLKRLKVPKRLEAIIGGESLFNDGVAVVIFSVLLTIAFGSSTGTAGMEQWMQMLF
;
A
#
# COMPACT_ATOMS: atom_id res chain seq x y z
N MET A 1 20.93 14.44 2.18
CA MET A 1 19.47 14.69 2.10
C MET A 1 18.88 14.40 0.71
N LEU A 2 19.52 14.76 -0.41
CA LEU A 2 19.02 14.43 -1.77
C LEU A 2 19.58 13.14 -2.39
N GLU A 3 20.64 12.56 -1.82
CA GLU A 3 21.30 11.38 -2.39
C GLU A 3 20.40 10.14 -2.38
N LEU A 4 19.65 9.93 -1.30
CA LEU A 4 18.75 8.80 -1.15
C LEU A 4 17.59 8.80 -2.17
N PRO A 5 16.84 9.91 -2.35
CA PRO A 5 15.86 10.02 -3.43
C PRO A 5 16.48 9.86 -4.82
N ALA A 6 17.69 10.38 -5.04
CA ALA A 6 18.39 10.25 -6.33
C ALA A 6 18.75 8.79 -6.63
N ILE A 7 19.28 8.06 -5.65
CA ILE A 7 19.61 6.64 -5.79
C ILE A 7 18.33 5.83 -6.07
N ILE A 8 17.25 6.08 -5.32
CA ILE A 8 15.95 5.43 -5.55
C ILE A 8 15.44 5.71 -6.98
N LEU A 9 15.51 6.95 -7.45
CA LEU A 9 15.10 7.32 -8.81
C LEU A 9 15.94 6.63 -9.88
N VAL A 10 17.24 6.46 -9.66
CA VAL A 10 18.13 5.71 -10.56
C VAL A 10 17.71 4.24 -10.62
N PHE A 11 17.50 3.59 -9.47
CA PHE A 11 17.04 2.20 -9.43
C PHE A 11 15.66 2.02 -10.08
N VAL A 12 14.70 2.91 -9.80
CA VAL A 12 13.37 2.93 -10.43
C VAL A 12 13.50 3.08 -11.95
N SER A 13 14.41 3.93 -12.43
CA SER A 13 14.64 4.13 -13.86
C SER A 13 15.28 2.92 -14.52
N ILE A 14 16.27 2.28 -13.88
CA ILE A 14 16.91 1.06 -14.36
C ILE A 14 15.90 -0.08 -14.43
N PHE A 15 15.16 -0.33 -13.35
CA PHE A 15 14.14 -1.39 -13.31
C PHE A 15 12.99 -1.11 -14.27
N GLY A 16 12.58 0.16 -14.40
CA GLY A 16 11.59 0.58 -15.40
C GLY A 16 12.06 0.31 -16.84
N PHE A 17 13.31 0.61 -17.15
CA PHE A 17 13.91 0.30 -18.46
C PHE A 17 13.99 -1.21 -18.71
N LEU A 18 14.45 -1.99 -17.73
CA LEU A 18 14.50 -3.45 -17.82
C LEU A 18 13.10 -4.06 -18.02
N ASN A 19 12.10 -3.56 -17.28
CA ASN A 19 10.71 -3.96 -17.47
C ASN A 19 10.24 -3.66 -18.89
N HIS A 20 10.47 -2.43 -19.37
CA HIS A 20 10.06 -2.03 -20.72
C HIS A 20 10.71 -2.88 -21.82
N LYS A 21 12.00 -3.21 -21.66
CA LYS A 21 12.78 -3.97 -22.65
C LYS A 21 12.46 -5.46 -22.65
N TYR A 22 12.36 -6.09 -21.47
CA TYR A 22 12.31 -7.56 -21.36
C TYR A 22 10.93 -8.10 -20.98
N LEU A 23 10.26 -7.51 -19.98
CA LEU A 23 9.02 -8.07 -19.42
C LEU A 23 7.74 -7.51 -20.08
N LYS A 24 7.77 -6.25 -20.54
CA LYS A 24 6.64 -5.52 -21.15
C LYS A 24 5.36 -5.53 -20.30
N LEU A 25 5.51 -5.66 -18.98
CA LEU A 25 4.39 -5.65 -18.03
C LEU A 25 3.99 -4.21 -17.67
N PRO A 26 2.78 -4.00 -17.12
CA PRO A 26 2.42 -2.73 -16.46
C PRO A 26 3.52 -2.30 -15.48
N LEU A 27 3.86 -1.01 -15.48
CA LEU A 27 5.05 -0.48 -14.82
C LEU A 27 5.16 -0.93 -13.36
N THR A 28 4.08 -0.80 -12.58
CA THR A 28 4.03 -1.19 -11.17
C THR A 28 4.30 -2.68 -10.96
N VAL A 29 3.65 -3.54 -11.73
CA VAL A 29 3.83 -5.00 -11.66
C VAL A 29 5.26 -5.39 -12.03
N GLY A 30 5.79 -4.80 -13.11
CA GLY A 30 7.14 -5.07 -13.58
C GLY A 30 8.21 -4.66 -12.58
N LEU A 31 8.09 -3.47 -11.96
CA LEU A 31 9.04 -3.03 -10.93
C LEU A 31 9.02 -3.95 -9.71
N VAL A 32 7.84 -4.34 -9.21
CA VAL A 32 7.74 -5.24 -8.04
C VAL A 32 8.38 -6.59 -8.34
N LEU A 33 8.12 -7.18 -9.52
CA LEU A 33 8.71 -8.46 -9.90
C LEU A 33 10.23 -8.38 -10.05
N ILE A 34 10.75 -7.34 -10.70
CA ILE A 34 12.21 -7.16 -10.87
C ILE A 34 12.87 -6.94 -9.51
N ALA A 35 12.28 -6.12 -8.64
CA ALA A 35 12.80 -5.90 -7.29
C ALA A 35 12.82 -7.20 -6.48
N LEU A 36 11.76 -8.01 -6.56
CA LEU A 36 11.68 -9.32 -5.89
C LEU A 36 12.76 -10.28 -6.40
N ILE A 37 12.90 -10.41 -7.72
CA ILE A 37 13.92 -11.28 -8.35
C ILE A 37 15.33 -10.79 -7.98
N SER A 38 15.56 -9.47 -8.00
CA SER A 38 16.84 -8.89 -7.62
C SER A 38 17.15 -9.17 -6.14
N GLY A 39 16.18 -9.03 -5.25
CA GLY A 39 16.34 -9.34 -3.82
C GLY A 39 16.65 -10.81 -3.57
N LEU A 40 15.91 -11.72 -4.22
CA LEU A 40 16.20 -13.15 -4.19
C LEU A 40 17.60 -13.47 -4.76
N GLY A 41 18.00 -12.78 -5.83
CA GLY A 41 19.33 -12.90 -6.42
C GLY A 41 20.44 -12.53 -5.44
N VAL A 42 20.28 -11.43 -4.69
CA VAL A 42 21.24 -11.03 -3.65
C VAL A 42 21.36 -12.12 -2.58
N LEU A 43 20.25 -12.66 -2.10
CA LEU A 43 20.25 -13.74 -1.09
C LEU A 43 20.95 -15.01 -1.60
N LEU A 44 20.74 -15.37 -2.87
CA LEU A 44 21.41 -16.51 -3.50
C LEU A 44 22.91 -16.30 -3.67
N ILE A 45 23.34 -15.09 -4.06
CA ILE A 45 24.76 -14.74 -4.20
C ILE A 45 25.45 -14.82 -2.83
N GLU A 46 24.81 -14.31 -1.78
CA GLU A 46 25.33 -14.35 -0.41
C GLU A 46 25.42 -15.78 0.12
N ALA A 47 24.50 -16.68 -0.27
CA ALA A 47 24.59 -18.10 0.07
C ALA A 47 25.82 -18.79 -0.56
N VAL A 48 26.28 -18.33 -1.73
CA VAL A 48 27.46 -18.88 -2.42
C VAL A 48 28.76 -18.21 -1.97
N VAL A 49 28.70 -16.90 -1.67
CA VAL A 49 29.86 -16.11 -1.21
C VAL A 49 29.49 -15.33 0.05
N PRO A 50 29.53 -15.97 1.24
CA PRO A 50 29.10 -15.35 2.50
C PRO A 50 29.95 -14.16 2.93
N SER A 51 31.17 -14.02 2.40
CA SER A 51 32.09 -12.93 2.75
C SER A 51 31.66 -11.55 2.24
N LEU A 52 30.65 -11.47 1.36
CA LEU A 52 30.20 -10.20 0.78
C LEU A 52 29.20 -9.44 1.66
N GLN A 53 28.52 -10.10 2.61
CA GLN A 53 27.53 -9.49 3.54
C GLN A 53 26.61 -8.44 2.87
N MET A 54 26.19 -8.72 1.63
CA MET A 54 25.43 -7.78 0.83
C MET A 54 24.05 -7.50 1.45
N SER A 55 23.39 -8.50 2.05
CA SER A 55 22.13 -8.29 2.75
C SER A 55 22.26 -7.35 3.94
N GLU A 56 23.32 -7.45 4.75
CA GLU A 56 23.53 -6.56 5.89
C GLU A 56 23.78 -5.12 5.46
N THR A 57 24.58 -4.92 4.41
CA THR A 57 24.82 -3.58 3.86
C THR A 57 23.52 -2.94 3.36
N ILE A 58 22.70 -3.70 2.63
CA ILE A 58 21.41 -3.23 2.13
C ILE A 58 20.43 -2.95 3.28
N LYS A 59 20.39 -3.81 4.32
CA LYS A 59 19.54 -3.61 5.51
C LYS A 59 19.90 -2.34 6.26
N ASN A 60 21.19 -2.09 6.51
CA ASN A 60 21.64 -0.88 7.20
C ASN A 60 21.23 0.40 6.45
N TRP A 61 21.33 0.40 5.13
CA TRP A 61 20.84 1.51 4.30
C TRP A 61 19.31 1.66 4.32
N LEU A 62 18.59 0.54 4.47
CA LEU A 62 17.13 0.52 4.52
C LEU A 62 16.61 1.04 5.87
N ASP A 63 17.31 0.72 6.97
CA ASP A 63 16.97 1.16 8.34
C ASP A 63 17.15 2.67 8.54
N GLU A 64 17.98 3.33 7.73
CA GLU A 64 18.06 4.80 7.70
C GLU A 64 16.79 5.46 7.13
N ILE A 65 15.98 4.71 6.37
CA ILE A 65 14.72 5.20 5.79
C ILE A 65 13.58 4.77 6.71
N ASP A 66 12.96 5.74 7.38
CA ASP A 66 11.67 5.50 8.00
C ASP A 66 10.58 5.42 6.91
N PHE A 67 10.39 4.21 6.38
CA PHE A 67 9.40 3.90 5.35
C PHE A 67 7.99 4.24 5.80
N ASN A 68 7.67 3.98 7.07
CA ASN A 68 6.35 4.25 7.59
C ASN A 68 6.06 5.74 7.55
N ARG A 69 6.95 6.56 8.14
CA ARG A 69 6.76 8.01 8.17
C ARG A 69 6.77 8.63 6.77
N THR A 70 7.68 8.17 5.91
CA THR A 70 7.83 8.73 4.56
C THR A 70 6.65 8.37 3.67
N LEU A 71 6.20 7.09 3.69
CA LEU A 71 5.08 6.64 2.86
C LEU A 71 3.73 7.05 3.44
N MET A 72 3.46 6.76 4.71
CA MET A 72 2.14 6.99 5.32
C MET A 72 1.89 8.47 5.62
N ASN A 73 2.83 9.16 6.25
CA ASN A 73 2.59 10.56 6.66
C ASN A 73 2.92 11.53 5.52
N GLY A 74 3.98 11.26 4.75
CA GLY A 74 4.39 12.07 3.61
C GLY A 74 3.60 11.75 2.35
N MET A 75 3.99 10.69 1.66
CA MET A 75 3.55 10.41 0.29
C MET A 75 2.05 10.15 0.19
N LEU A 76 1.45 9.37 1.10
CA LEU A 76 0.03 9.06 1.07
C LEU A 76 -0.81 10.33 1.22
N SER A 77 -0.48 11.22 2.15
CA SER A 77 -1.14 12.53 2.30
C SER A 77 -1.10 13.35 1.01
N PHE A 78 0.06 13.43 0.36
CA PHE A 78 0.19 14.11 -0.94
C PHE A 78 -0.59 13.42 -2.06
N LEU A 79 -0.62 12.09 -2.10
CA LEU A 79 -1.36 11.32 -3.10
C LEU A 79 -2.87 11.45 -2.91
N LEU A 80 -3.37 11.39 -1.67
CA LEU A 80 -4.78 11.64 -1.34
C LEU A 80 -5.19 13.07 -1.69
N PHE A 81 -4.33 14.05 -1.40
CA PHE A 81 -4.56 15.45 -1.79
C PHE A 81 -4.56 15.64 -3.32
N ALA A 82 -3.58 15.07 -4.02
CA ALA A 82 -3.50 15.11 -5.48
C ALA A 82 -4.69 14.40 -6.15
N GLY A 83 -5.14 13.27 -5.57
CA GLY A 83 -6.35 12.56 -5.96
C GLY A 83 -7.58 13.44 -5.78
N ALA A 84 -7.73 14.08 -4.62
CA ALA A 84 -8.84 15.00 -4.34
C ALA A 84 -8.91 16.18 -5.33
N LEU A 85 -7.76 16.72 -5.75
CA LEU A 85 -7.69 17.81 -6.74
C LEU A 85 -8.19 17.40 -8.13
N HIS A 86 -8.08 16.13 -8.50
CA HIS A 86 -8.54 15.62 -9.81
C HIS A 86 -9.99 15.14 -9.79
N VAL A 87 -10.61 15.02 -8.61
CA VAL A 87 -12.00 14.57 -8.46
C VAL A 87 -12.96 15.74 -8.72
N ASP A 88 -13.91 15.52 -9.62
CA ASP A 88 -15.03 16.44 -9.83
C ASP A 88 -16.02 16.35 -8.67
N LEU A 89 -15.78 17.18 -7.64
CA LEU A 89 -16.58 17.25 -6.41
C LEU A 89 -18.08 17.43 -6.68
N ASN A 90 -18.43 18.12 -7.77
CA ASN A 90 -19.81 18.43 -8.10
C ASN A 90 -20.57 17.19 -8.59
N ASN A 91 -19.88 16.31 -9.32
CA ASN A 91 -20.42 15.02 -9.75
C ASN A 91 -20.35 13.97 -8.63
N LEU A 92 -19.31 14.01 -7.79
CA LEU A 92 -19.19 13.17 -6.60
C LEU A 92 -20.32 13.44 -5.61
N MET A 93 -20.64 14.70 -5.32
CA MET A 93 -21.73 15.08 -4.41
C MET A 93 -23.09 14.55 -4.85
N LYS A 94 -23.33 14.44 -6.16
CA LYS A 94 -24.56 13.84 -6.72
C LYS A 94 -24.63 12.32 -6.50
N ALA A 95 -23.49 11.65 -6.33
CA ALA A 95 -23.38 10.21 -6.09
C ALA A 95 -22.93 9.85 -4.66
N LYS A 96 -22.84 10.84 -3.75
CA LYS A 96 -22.19 10.72 -2.43
C LYS A 96 -22.67 9.55 -1.59
N LEU A 97 -23.96 9.21 -1.67
CA LEU A 97 -24.55 8.18 -0.84
C LEU A 97 -24.10 6.78 -1.28
N HIS A 98 -24.04 6.55 -2.60
CA HIS A 98 -23.54 5.29 -3.14
C HIS A 98 -22.04 5.13 -2.88
N VAL A 99 -21.27 6.18 -3.17
CA VAL A 99 -19.81 6.18 -2.96
C VAL A 99 -19.48 6.00 -1.48
N SER A 100 -20.17 6.70 -0.59
CA SER A 100 -19.93 6.59 0.85
C SER A 100 -20.25 5.20 1.39
N ILE A 101 -21.38 4.60 1.02
CA ILE A 101 -21.75 3.24 1.47
C ILE A 101 -20.74 2.20 0.96
N LEU A 102 -20.38 2.25 -0.32
CA LEU A 102 -19.39 1.34 -0.90
C LEU A 102 -18.00 1.50 -0.26
N ALA A 103 -17.56 2.74 -0.08
CA ALA A 103 -16.23 3.04 0.45
C ALA A 103 -16.11 2.91 1.97
N THR A 104 -17.22 2.82 2.73
CA THR A 104 -17.17 2.51 4.17
C THR A 104 -17.58 1.07 4.45
N PHE A 105 -18.86 0.76 4.24
CA PHE A 105 -19.40 -0.56 4.55
C PHE A 105 -18.74 -1.64 3.69
N GLY A 106 -18.51 -1.37 2.39
CA GLY A 106 -17.84 -2.31 1.50
C GLY A 106 -16.41 -2.63 1.94
N VAL A 107 -15.69 -1.63 2.46
CA VAL A 107 -14.30 -1.79 2.94
C VAL A 107 -14.23 -2.57 4.24
N ILE A 108 -15.12 -2.26 5.18
CA ILE A 108 -15.24 -3.02 6.43
C ILE A 108 -15.58 -4.48 6.12
N LEU A 109 -16.61 -4.70 5.31
CA LEU A 109 -17.05 -6.05 4.95
C LEU A 109 -15.95 -6.82 4.21
N SER A 110 -15.28 -6.20 3.24
CA SER A 110 -14.18 -6.82 2.49
C SER A 110 -12.99 -7.13 3.38
N THR A 111 -12.67 -6.26 4.35
CA THR A 111 -11.62 -6.50 5.35
C THR A 111 -11.92 -7.76 6.16
N PHE A 112 -13.16 -7.91 6.66
CA PHE A 112 -13.57 -9.11 7.40
C PHE A 112 -13.56 -10.36 6.54
N ILE A 113 -14.07 -10.28 5.30
CA ILE A 113 -14.08 -11.42 4.37
C ILE A 113 -12.64 -11.87 4.06
N ASN A 114 -11.79 -10.95 3.61
CA ASN A 114 -10.40 -11.24 3.24
C ASN A 114 -9.59 -11.74 4.45
N GLY A 115 -9.74 -11.09 5.60
CA GLY A 115 -9.03 -11.48 6.82
C GLY A 115 -9.50 -12.83 7.36
N THR A 116 -10.80 -13.13 7.32
CA THR A 116 -11.34 -14.42 7.76
C THR A 116 -10.96 -15.55 6.81
N CYS A 117 -11.01 -15.31 5.50
CA CYS A 117 -10.51 -16.26 4.50
C CYS A 117 -9.03 -16.55 4.74
N PHE A 118 -8.22 -15.51 4.98
CA PHE A 118 -6.80 -15.69 5.27
C PHE A 118 -6.56 -16.47 6.56
N TYR A 119 -7.34 -16.22 7.62
CA TYR A 119 -7.27 -16.98 8.87
C TYR A 119 -7.55 -18.48 8.67
N TYR A 120 -8.58 -18.84 7.90
CA TYR A 120 -8.84 -20.26 7.61
C TYR A 120 -7.77 -20.89 6.73
N LEU A 121 -7.19 -20.11 5.80
CA LEU A 121 -6.05 -20.59 5.01
C LEU A 121 -4.84 -20.86 5.90
N THR A 122 -4.47 -19.94 6.80
CA THR A 122 -3.30 -20.14 7.68
C THR A 122 -3.48 -21.38 8.56
N GLN A 123 -4.69 -21.59 9.10
CA GLN A 123 -5.02 -22.80 9.85
C GLN A 123 -4.91 -24.07 9.00
N LEU A 124 -5.36 -24.05 7.74
CA LEU A 124 -5.26 -25.19 6.83
C LEU A 124 -3.81 -25.60 6.56
N PHE A 125 -2.90 -24.62 6.47
CA PHE A 125 -1.47 -24.85 6.29
C PHE A 125 -0.71 -25.08 7.61
N GLY A 126 -1.40 -25.12 8.75
CA GLY A 126 -0.81 -25.38 10.07
C GLY A 126 -0.13 -24.17 10.73
N PHE A 127 -0.31 -22.96 10.19
CA PHE A 127 0.19 -21.72 10.79
C PHE A 127 -0.84 -21.17 11.78
N ASN A 128 -0.46 -21.06 13.05
CA ASN A 128 -1.32 -20.48 14.08
C ASN A 128 -1.08 -18.97 14.19
N ILE A 129 -1.71 -18.21 13.30
CA ILE A 129 -1.67 -16.75 13.30
C ILE A 129 -2.92 -16.22 13.99
N GLU A 130 -2.75 -15.26 14.91
CA GLU A 130 -3.89 -14.64 15.59
C GLU A 130 -4.80 -13.91 14.60
N TYR A 131 -6.11 -13.98 14.88
CA TYR A 131 -7.12 -13.42 14.00
C TYR A 131 -6.93 -11.92 13.74
N ILE A 132 -6.41 -11.17 14.71
CA ILE A 132 -6.15 -9.74 14.56
C ILE A 132 -5.13 -9.44 13.46
N TYR A 133 -4.07 -10.25 13.33
CA TYR A 133 -3.09 -10.10 12.25
C TYR A 133 -3.67 -10.47 10.90
N CYS A 134 -4.59 -11.44 10.87
CA CYS A 134 -5.33 -11.78 9.65
C CYS A 134 -6.28 -10.64 9.23
N LEU A 135 -6.92 -9.94 10.17
CA LEU A 135 -7.72 -8.74 9.88
C LEU A 135 -6.85 -7.58 9.38
N ILE A 136 -5.66 -7.38 9.96
CA ILE A 136 -4.68 -6.40 9.47
C ILE A 136 -4.29 -6.70 8.01
N PHE A 137 -4.04 -7.97 7.69
CA PHE A 137 -3.85 -8.38 6.30
C PHE A 137 -5.08 -8.07 5.43
N GLY A 138 -6.28 -8.37 5.92
CA GLY A 138 -7.53 -8.12 5.23
C GLY A 138 -7.71 -6.65 4.83
N VAL A 139 -7.40 -5.70 5.72
CA VAL A 139 -7.53 -4.27 5.44
C VAL A 139 -6.46 -3.76 4.48
N ILE A 140 -5.24 -4.32 4.49
CA ILE A 140 -4.17 -3.94 3.56
C ILE A 140 -4.54 -4.31 2.11
N VAL A 141 -5.23 -5.44 1.91
CA VAL A 141 -5.56 -5.98 0.57
C VAL A 141 -6.90 -5.45 0.04
N THR A 142 -7.71 -4.81 0.89
CA THR A 142 -9.06 -4.34 0.52
C THR A 142 -9.09 -3.08 -0.36
N PRO A 143 -8.25 -2.05 -0.13
CA PRO A 143 -8.14 -0.88 -0.99
C PRO A 143 -7.92 -1.23 -2.46
N THR A 144 -8.73 -0.63 -3.33
CA THR A 144 -8.64 -0.82 -4.79
C THR A 144 -7.85 0.34 -5.40
N ASP A 145 -6.85 0.04 -6.24
CA ASP A 145 -6.11 1.05 -7.01
C ASP A 145 -6.75 1.26 -8.40
N PRO A 146 -7.54 2.32 -8.61
CA PRO A 146 -8.20 2.63 -9.85
C PRO A 146 -7.23 3.27 -10.82
N VAL A 147 -6.04 3.72 -10.41
CA VAL A 147 -5.10 4.45 -11.27
C VAL A 147 -4.66 3.57 -12.43
N ALA A 148 -4.42 2.29 -12.16
CA ALA A 148 -4.15 1.28 -13.18
C ALA A 148 -5.30 1.14 -14.19
N VAL A 149 -6.55 1.12 -13.72
CA VAL A 149 -7.75 0.95 -14.54
C VAL A 149 -8.09 2.25 -15.30
N LEU A 150 -7.99 3.40 -14.65
CA LEU A 150 -8.19 4.74 -15.21
C LEU A 150 -7.22 5.03 -16.35
N GLY A 151 -5.95 4.62 -16.22
CA GLY A 151 -4.96 4.73 -17.30
C GLY A 151 -5.34 3.95 -18.55
N LEU A 152 -6.01 2.81 -18.40
CA LEU A 152 -6.56 2.02 -19.51
C LEU A 152 -7.85 2.63 -20.04
N LEU A 153 -8.79 3.01 -19.16
CA LEU A 153 -10.09 3.57 -19.53
C LEU A 153 -9.97 4.94 -20.23
N LYS A 154 -8.95 5.73 -19.93
CA LYS A 154 -8.63 6.98 -20.67
C LYS A 154 -8.36 6.71 -22.15
N ARG A 155 -7.78 5.57 -22.50
CA ARG A 155 -7.58 5.16 -23.90
C ARG A 155 -8.90 4.82 -24.60
N LEU A 156 -9.95 4.50 -23.83
CA LEU A 156 -11.28 4.10 -24.30
C LEU A 156 -12.31 5.24 -24.32
N LYS A 157 -11.92 6.50 -24.05
CA LYS A 157 -12.80 7.69 -24.04
C LYS A 157 -14.06 7.55 -23.17
N VAL A 158 -13.89 7.02 -21.97
CA VAL A 158 -14.97 6.81 -21.00
C VAL A 158 -15.57 8.16 -20.53
N PRO A 159 -16.87 8.25 -20.22
CA PRO A 159 -17.49 9.50 -19.76
C PRO A 159 -16.83 10.05 -18.48
N LYS A 160 -16.59 11.36 -18.41
CA LYS A 160 -15.97 12.03 -17.24
C LYS A 160 -16.68 11.74 -15.91
N ARG A 161 -17.99 11.47 -15.94
CA ARG A 161 -18.77 11.07 -14.78
C ARG A 161 -18.30 9.73 -14.19
N LEU A 162 -17.96 8.74 -15.04
CA LEU A 162 -17.50 7.44 -14.56
C LEU A 162 -16.07 7.52 -14.02
N GLU A 163 -15.21 8.33 -14.64
CA GLU A 163 -13.88 8.65 -14.11
C GLU A 163 -13.97 9.29 -12.71
N ALA A 164 -14.87 10.26 -12.51
CA ALA A 164 -15.07 10.89 -11.20
C ALA A 164 -15.64 9.91 -10.15
N ILE A 165 -16.53 8.99 -10.54
CA ILE A 165 -17.08 7.98 -9.63
C ILE A 165 -16.01 6.99 -9.21
N ILE A 166 -15.26 6.42 -10.16
CA ILE A 166 -14.20 5.42 -9.88
C ILE A 166 -13.07 6.06 -9.07
N GLY A 167 -12.66 7.28 -9.42
CA GLY A 167 -11.64 8.01 -8.65
C GLY A 167 -12.10 8.32 -7.22
N GLY A 168 -13.36 8.74 -7.05
CA GLY A 168 -13.94 9.00 -5.74
C GLY A 168 -14.10 7.74 -4.88
N GLU A 169 -14.59 6.64 -5.45
CA GLU A 169 -14.72 5.33 -4.79
C GLU A 169 -13.41 4.89 -4.13
N SER A 170 -12.34 4.85 -4.90
CA SER A 170 -11.03 4.43 -4.40
C SER A 170 -10.43 5.43 -3.41
N LEU A 171 -10.51 6.73 -3.68
CA LEU A 171 -9.95 7.73 -2.77
C LEU A 171 -10.59 7.64 -1.37
N PHE A 172 -11.90 7.43 -1.30
CA PHE A 172 -12.59 7.21 -0.04
C PHE A 172 -12.26 5.83 0.57
N ASN A 173 -12.11 4.78 -0.25
CA ASN A 173 -11.70 3.45 0.19
C ASN A 173 -10.33 3.50 0.88
N ASP A 174 -9.33 4.14 0.26
CA ASP A 174 -7.99 4.34 0.81
C ASP A 174 -8.05 5.05 2.16
N GLY A 175 -8.80 6.16 2.24
CA GLY A 175 -8.95 6.92 3.49
C GLY A 175 -9.59 6.08 4.62
N VAL A 176 -10.65 5.34 4.33
CA VAL A 176 -11.33 4.48 5.32
C VAL A 176 -10.43 3.32 5.74
N ALA A 177 -9.72 2.70 4.80
CA ALA A 177 -8.83 1.59 5.09
C ALA A 177 -7.67 2.01 6.01
N VAL A 178 -7.10 3.20 5.84
CA VAL A 178 -6.06 3.73 6.75
C VAL A 178 -6.61 3.89 8.17
N VAL A 179 -7.85 4.37 8.34
CA VAL A 179 -8.49 4.49 9.67
C VAL A 179 -8.69 3.10 10.29
N ILE A 180 -9.26 2.15 9.54
CA ILE A 180 -9.47 0.77 10.02
C ILE A 180 -8.13 0.11 10.37
N PHE A 181 -7.13 0.25 9.52
CA PHE A 181 -5.77 -0.27 9.74
C PHE A 181 -5.17 0.30 11.02
N SER A 182 -5.28 1.61 11.24
CA SER A 182 -4.78 2.26 12.46
C SER A 182 -5.47 1.70 13.71
N VAL A 183 -6.80 1.55 13.68
CA VAL A 183 -7.57 0.96 14.80
C VAL A 183 -7.15 -0.48 15.07
N LEU A 184 -7.01 -1.31 14.02
CA LEU A 184 -6.59 -2.71 14.18
C LEU A 184 -5.16 -2.82 14.72
N LEU A 185 -4.24 -1.97 14.28
CA LEU A 185 -2.89 -1.89 14.85
C LEU A 185 -2.92 -1.49 16.32
N THR A 186 -3.71 -0.48 16.70
CA THR A 186 -3.87 -0.10 18.11
C THR A 186 -4.45 -1.24 18.94
N ILE A 187 -5.37 -2.03 18.41
CA ILE A 187 -5.90 -3.20 19.13
C ILE A 187 -4.83 -4.30 19.27
N ALA A 188 -4.10 -4.59 18.19
CA ALA A 188 -3.08 -5.64 18.14
C ALA A 188 -1.87 -5.34 19.03
N PHE A 189 -1.44 -4.07 19.08
CA PHE A 189 -0.19 -3.67 19.74
C PHE A 189 -0.42 -2.79 20.97
N GLY A 190 -1.49 -2.00 20.99
CA GLY A 190 -1.84 -1.06 22.07
C GLY A 190 -2.54 -1.70 23.27
N SER A 191 -2.95 -2.96 23.19
CA SER A 191 -3.36 -3.75 24.36
C SER A 191 -2.18 -4.04 25.33
N SER A 192 -0.95 -3.72 24.93
CA SER A 192 0.26 -3.86 25.76
C SER A 192 0.56 -2.66 26.68
N THR A 193 -0.09 -1.51 26.48
CA THR A 193 0.18 -0.30 27.29
C THR A 193 -1.00 0.66 27.27
N GLY A 194 -1.93 0.48 28.22
CA GLY A 194 -2.95 1.47 28.52
C GLY A 194 -2.30 2.83 28.82
N THR A 195 -2.87 3.90 28.26
CA THR A 195 -2.52 5.32 28.46
C THR A 195 -1.23 5.84 27.81
N ALA A 196 -0.13 5.09 27.70
CA ALA A 196 1.11 5.59 27.08
C ALA A 196 1.07 5.60 25.54
N GLY A 197 0.32 4.68 24.92
CA GLY A 197 0.25 4.57 23.47
C GLY A 197 -0.37 5.79 22.80
N MET A 198 -1.36 6.44 23.42
CA MET A 198 -2.05 7.59 22.80
C MET A 198 -1.18 8.85 22.77
N GLU A 199 -0.34 9.07 23.79
CA GLU A 199 0.66 10.15 23.78
C GLU A 199 1.74 9.90 22.75
N GLN A 200 2.21 8.66 22.63
CA GLN A 200 3.23 8.28 21.66
C GLN A 200 2.72 8.34 20.20
N TRP A 201 1.44 8.01 19.98
CA TRP A 201 0.75 8.20 18.71
C TRP A 201 0.51 9.67 18.37
N MET A 202 0.17 10.51 19.36
CA MET A 202 0.05 11.96 19.15
C MET A 202 1.41 12.60 18.83
N GLN A 203 2.51 12.11 19.39
CA GLN A 203 3.87 12.56 19.04
C GLN A 203 4.41 12.03 17.70
N MET A 204 3.80 10.99 17.13
CA MET A 204 4.13 10.50 15.78
C MET A 204 3.31 11.22 14.69
N LEU A 205 2.16 11.80 15.05
CA LEU A 205 1.25 12.47 14.13
C LEU A 205 1.35 14.02 14.13
N PHE A 206 2.11 14.61 15.05
CA PHE A 206 2.45 16.03 15.11
C PHE A 206 3.96 16.23 15.33
#